data_AF-A0A0X8I993-F1
#
_entry.id   AF-A0A0X8I993-F1
#
_cell.length_a   1.000
_cell.length_b   1.000
_cell.length_c   1.000
_cell.angle_alpha   90.00
_cell.angle_beta   90.00
_cell.angle_gamma   90.00
#
_symmetry.space_group_name_H-M   'P 1'
#
loop_
_entity.id
_entity.type
_entity.pdbx_description
1 polymer ?
#
loop_
_entity_poly.entity_id
_entity_poly.type
_entity_poly.pdbx_seq_one_letter_code
_entity_poly.pdbx_strand_id
1 'polypeptide(L)'
;MGEGLEGQLHAKGLPSEPAQGSLSESFGPSGFEDASAIALTKEGIPAAVVSVPTRYVHSPSEVLKLSDLEGVARLLVLFTEESSPDWLTGLSASKIK
;
A
#
# COMPACT_ATOMS: atom_id res chain seq x y z
N MET A 1 2.43 3.24 -49.07
CA MET A 1 1.04 2.93 -48.69
C MET A 1 1.10 2.33 -47.30
N GLY A 2 1.22 3.20 -46.30
CA GLY A 2 1.36 2.82 -44.90
C GLY A 2 0.05 3.08 -44.20
N GLU A 3 -0.73 2.05 -43.96
CA GLU A 3 -1.93 2.13 -43.14
C GLU A 3 -1.50 1.84 -41.70
N GLY A 4 -1.20 2.91 -40.97
CA GLY A 4 -0.81 2.86 -39.57
C GLY A 4 -1.94 2.31 -38.70
N LEU A 5 -1.56 1.56 -37.67
CA LEU A 5 -2.41 0.89 -36.68
C LEU A 5 -3.40 1.82 -35.95
N GLU A 6 -3.29 3.13 -36.13
CA GLU A 6 -4.04 4.17 -35.41
C GLU A 6 -5.54 4.19 -35.78
N GLY A 7 -5.90 3.70 -36.97
CA GLY A 7 -7.30 3.65 -37.41
C GLY A 7 -8.18 2.61 -36.71
N GLN A 8 -7.60 1.62 -36.00
CA GLN A 8 -8.37 0.51 -35.43
C GLN A 8 -8.86 0.73 -34.00
N LEU A 9 -8.39 1.77 -33.31
CA LEU A 9 -8.76 2.04 -31.91
C LEU A 9 -10.11 2.76 -31.78
N HIS A 10 -10.50 3.58 -32.76
CA HIS A 10 -11.74 4.37 -32.70
C HIS A 10 -13.03 3.53 -32.83
N ALA A 11 -12.95 2.33 -33.41
CA ALA A 11 -14.10 1.48 -33.70
C ALA A 11 -14.65 0.70 -32.48
N LYS A 12 -13.96 0.70 -31.34
CA LYS A 12 -14.32 -0.12 -30.15
C LYS A 12 -14.84 0.67 -28.95
N GLY A 13 -15.01 2.00 -29.06
CA GLY A 13 -15.55 2.82 -27.96
C GLY A 13 -14.71 2.78 -26.68
N LEU A 14 -13.43 2.41 -26.79
CA LEU A 14 -12.48 2.41 -25.67
C LEU A 14 -11.86 3.81 -25.55
N PRO A 15 -11.79 4.40 -24.35
CA PRO A 15 -11.15 5.69 -24.16
C PRO A 15 -9.68 5.63 -24.60
N SER A 16 -9.27 6.58 -25.44
CA SER A 16 -7.91 6.73 -25.99
C SER A 16 -6.93 7.42 -25.04
N GLU A 17 -7.41 7.87 -23.87
CA GLU A 17 -6.60 8.52 -22.85
C GLU A 17 -6.03 7.44 -21.92
N PRO A 18 -4.70 7.33 -21.74
CA PRO A 18 -4.17 6.53 -20.65
C PRO A 18 -4.76 7.10 -19.35
N ALA A 19 -5.32 6.24 -18.50
CA ALA A 19 -5.77 6.64 -17.18
C ALA A 19 -4.61 7.33 -16.47
N GLN A 20 -4.66 8.66 -16.37
CA GLN A 20 -3.73 9.45 -15.58
C GLN A 20 -4.08 9.26 -14.10
N GLY A 21 -3.98 8.03 -13.63
CA GLY A 21 -3.75 7.74 -12.23
C GLY A 21 -2.27 7.85 -12.01
N SER A 22 -1.78 9.07 -11.76
CA SER A 22 -0.50 9.20 -11.08
C SER A 22 -0.70 8.53 -9.72
N LEU A 23 -0.17 7.31 -9.54
CA LEU A 23 0.27 6.90 -8.23
C LEU A 23 1.31 7.95 -7.85
N SER A 24 0.89 8.97 -7.11
CA SER A 24 1.81 9.89 -6.47
C SER A 24 2.51 9.07 -5.40
N GLU A 25 3.58 8.39 -5.78
CA GLU A 25 4.62 7.98 -4.85
C GLU A 25 5.24 9.27 -4.32
N SER A 26 4.56 9.85 -3.34
CA SER A 26 5.00 11.02 -2.61
C SER A 26 6.09 10.57 -1.64
N PHE A 27 7.30 10.34 -2.18
CA PHE A 27 8.51 10.29 -1.38
C PHE A 27 8.94 11.73 -1.04
N GLY A 28 8.08 12.44 -0.32
CA GLY A 28 8.35 13.72 0.31
C GLY A 28 8.39 13.56 1.83
N PRO A 29 9.00 14.51 2.59
CA PRO A 29 9.11 14.44 4.05
C PRO A 29 7.76 14.41 4.80
N SER A 30 6.63 14.55 4.09
CA SER A 30 5.27 14.44 4.61
C SER A 30 4.65 13.02 4.50
N GLY A 31 5.35 12.06 3.90
CA GLY A 31 4.89 10.67 3.72
C GLY A 31 5.69 9.68 4.56
N PHE A 32 6.14 10.11 5.74
CA PHE A 32 6.90 9.25 6.64
C PHE A 32 5.94 8.65 7.68
N GLU A 33 5.69 7.35 7.58
CA GLU A 33 4.92 6.62 8.58
C GLU A 33 5.79 6.29 9.81
N ASP A 34 5.17 6.13 10.98
CA ASP A 34 5.87 5.75 12.21
C ASP A 34 6.70 4.47 12.06
N ALA A 35 6.22 3.51 11.25
CA ALA A 35 6.94 2.28 10.94
C ALA A 35 8.27 2.56 10.22
N SER A 36 8.33 3.58 9.36
CA SER A 36 9.56 4.01 8.69
C SER A 36 10.57 4.58 9.69
N ALA A 37 10.09 5.32 10.70
CA ALA A 37 10.92 5.82 11.80
C ALA A 37 11.53 4.66 12.60
N ILE A 38 10.69 3.69 12.95
CA ILE A 38 11.08 2.50 13.73
C ILE A 38 12.05 1.64 12.92
N ALA A 39 11.76 1.41 11.64
CA ALA A 39 12.60 0.61 10.74
C ALA A 39 14.02 1.16 10.59
N LEU A 40 14.19 2.48 10.64
CA LEU A 40 15.49 3.15 10.53
C LEU A 40 16.22 3.31 11.87
N THR A 41 15.62 2.89 12.98
CA THR A 41 16.20 3.02 14.32
C THR A 41 17.17 1.86 14.62
N LYS A 42 18.28 2.16 15.32
CA LYS A 42 19.37 1.19 15.67
C LYS A 42 19.98 0.51 14.43
N GLU A 43 20.18 -0.81 14.46
CA GLU A 43 20.65 -1.64 13.33
C GLU A 43 19.48 -2.07 12.41
N GLY A 44 18.36 -1.35 12.50
CA GLY A 44 17.11 -1.68 11.82
C GLY A 44 16.21 -2.59 12.66
N ILE A 45 15.01 -2.10 12.99
CA ILE A 45 14.00 -2.86 13.71
C ILE A 45 12.95 -3.34 12.69
N PRO A 46 12.63 -4.64 12.60
CA PRO A 46 11.52 -5.11 11.78
C PRO A 46 10.22 -4.40 12.16
N ALA A 47 9.73 -3.57 11.24
CA ALA A 47 8.51 -2.80 11.41
C ALA A 47 7.70 -2.85 10.13
N ALA A 48 6.40 -2.98 10.28
CA ALA A 48 5.43 -2.94 9.20
C ALA A 48 4.23 -2.11 9.65
N VAL A 49 3.50 -1.55 8.70
CA VAL A 49 2.28 -0.79 8.96
C VAL A 49 1.12 -1.45 8.22
N VAL A 50 -0.05 -1.49 8.85
CA VAL A 50 -1.32 -1.95 8.26
C VAL A 50 -2.35 -0.86 8.50
N SER A 51 -3.02 -0.42 7.44
CA SER A 51 -3.96 0.70 7.47
C SER A 51 -5.27 0.34 6.78
N VAL A 52 -6.38 0.89 7.24
CA VAL A 52 -7.66 0.78 6.53
C VAL A 52 -7.68 1.79 5.39
N PRO A 53 -7.96 1.36 4.14
CA PRO A 53 -8.14 2.27 3.01
C PRO A 53 -9.17 3.37 3.33
N THR A 54 -8.70 4.62 3.34
CA THR A 54 -9.49 5.78 3.77
C THR A 54 -9.26 6.96 2.85
N ARG A 55 -10.30 7.75 2.57
CA ARG A 55 -10.21 9.03 1.85
C ARG A 55 -10.19 10.20 2.83
N TYR A 56 -9.44 11.24 2.44
CA TYR A 56 -9.27 12.49 3.19
C TYR A 56 -8.51 12.34 4.51
N VAL A 57 -7.53 11.43 4.57
CA VAL A 57 -6.66 11.24 5.75
C VAL A 57 -6.10 12.59 6.22
N HIS A 58 -6.17 12.86 7.52
CA HIS A 58 -5.85 14.15 8.17
C HIS A 58 -6.90 15.26 8.03
N SER A 59 -8.10 14.95 7.54
CA SER A 59 -9.22 15.91 7.55
C SER A 59 -10.10 15.72 8.79
N PRO A 60 -10.83 16.74 9.27
CA PRO A 60 -11.81 16.60 10.35
C PRO A 60 -12.93 15.59 10.04
N SER A 61 -13.10 15.22 8.77
CA SER A 61 -14.06 14.23 8.32
C SER A 61 -13.41 13.31 7.29
N GLU A 62 -13.32 12.04 7.63
CA GLU A 62 -12.71 11.00 6.78
C GLU A 62 -13.79 10.01 6.31
N VAL A 63 -13.52 9.32 5.20
CA VAL A 63 -14.46 8.37 4.61
C VAL A 63 -13.77 7.04 4.32
N LEU A 64 -14.33 5.97 4.86
CA LEU A 64 -13.89 4.59 4.61
C LEU A 64 -15.08 3.71 4.22
N LYS A 65 -14.78 2.53 3.68
CA LYS A 65 -15.79 1.49 3.41
C LYS A 65 -15.77 0.46 4.54
N LEU A 66 -16.94 0.15 5.10
CA LEU A 66 -17.05 -0.77 6.24
C LEU A 66 -16.49 -2.17 5.95
N SER A 67 -16.63 -2.67 4.71
CA SER A 67 -16.06 -3.97 4.32
C SER A 67 -14.54 -4.01 4.42
N ASP A 68 -13.87 -2.86 4.23
CA ASP A 68 -12.42 -2.78 4.24
C ASP A 68 -11.91 -2.78 5.68
N LEU A 69 -12.64 -2.11 6.59
CA LEU A 69 -12.40 -2.20 8.03
C LEU A 69 -12.50 -3.65 8.53
N GLU A 70 -13.57 -4.36 8.15
CA GLU A 70 -13.71 -5.77 8.50
C GLU A 70 -12.62 -6.65 7.87
N GLY A 71 -12.23 -6.35 6.64
CA GLY A 71 -11.14 -7.04 5.95
C GLY A 71 -9.82 -6.91 6.70
N VAL A 72 -9.47 -5.70 7.13
CA VAL A 72 -8.27 -5.45 7.93
C VAL A 72 -8.34 -6.12 9.29
N ALA A 73 -9.50 -6.10 9.97
CA ALA A 73 -9.68 -6.80 11.24
C ALA A 73 -9.45 -8.31 11.08
N ARG A 74 -10.00 -8.93 10.03
CA ARG A 74 -9.76 -10.35 9.70
C ARG A 74 -8.30 -10.64 9.41
N LEU A 75 -7.63 -9.76 8.65
CA LEU A 75 -6.20 -9.89 8.35
C LEU A 75 -5.36 -9.90 9.64
N LEU A 76 -5.64 -9.00 10.57
CA LEU A 76 -4.89 -8.92 11.84
C LEU A 76 -5.09 -10.18 12.68
N VAL A 77 -6.32 -10.69 12.77
CA VAL A 77 -6.59 -11.95 13.49
C VAL A 77 -5.81 -13.10 12.87
N LEU A 78 -5.91 -13.30 11.56
CA LEU A 78 -5.19 -14.37 10.85
C LEU A 78 -3.67 -14.24 11.01
N PHE A 79 -3.14 -13.01 10.95
CA PHE A 79 -1.72 -12.77 11.16
C PHE A 79 -1.28 -13.19 12.57
N THR A 80 -2.06 -12.84 13.60
CA THR A 80 -1.73 -13.24 14.97
C THR A 80 -1.84 -14.75 15.20
N GLU A 81 -2.80 -15.41 14.56
CA GLU A 81 -3.00 -16.86 14.65
C GLU A 81 -1.91 -17.66 13.92
N GLU A 82 -1.43 -17.16 12.78
CA GLU A 82 -0.38 -17.80 11.99
C GLU A 82 1.03 -17.51 12.55
N SER A 83 1.20 -16.39 13.27
CA SER A 83 2.51 -16.02 13.80
C SER A 83 3.04 -17.06 14.81
N SER A 84 4.18 -17.67 14.50
CA SER A 84 4.82 -18.65 15.38
C SER A 84 5.98 -18.03 16.18
N PRO A 85 6.27 -18.50 17.41
CA PRO A 85 7.42 -18.02 18.18
C PRO A 85 8.76 -18.20 17.47
N ASP A 86 8.91 -19.28 16.71
CA ASP A 86 10.13 -19.57 15.94
C ASP A 86 10.32 -18.53 14.82
N TRP A 87 9.24 -18.19 14.12
CA TRP A 87 9.26 -17.15 13.09
C TRP A 87 9.56 -15.77 13.68
N LEU A 88 8.96 -15.42 14.81
CA LEU A 88 9.22 -14.15 15.51
C LEU A 88 10.68 -14.04 15.98
N THR A 89 11.24 -15.14 16.48
CA THR A 89 12.65 -15.20 16.89
C THR A 89 13.57 -15.03 15.69
N GLY A 90 13.23 -15.63 14.54
CA GLY A 90 13.95 -15.44 13.28
C GLY A 90 13.93 -14.00 12.77
N LEU A 91 12.82 -13.29 12.97
CA LEU A 91 12.71 -11.85 12.69
C LEU A 91 13.63 -11.01 13.58
N SER A 92 13.65 -11.29 14.88
CA SER A 92 14.52 -10.56 15.82
C SER A 92 16.01 -10.76 15.55
N ALA A 93 16.40 -11.89 14.96
CA ALA A 93 17.78 -12.20 14.59
C ALA A 93 18.20 -11.59 13.24
N SER A 94 17.22 -11.15 12.43
CA SER A 94 17.47 -10.61 11.09
C SER A 94 17.84 -9.13 11.15
N LYS A 95 19.09 -8.78 10.82
CA LYS A 95 19.51 -7.38 10.62
C LYS A 95 18.87 -6.81 9.37
N ILE A 96 18.23 -5.65 9.49
CA ILE A 96 17.61 -4.96 8.34
C ILE A 96 18.59 -4.00 7.66
N LYS A 97 19.77 -3.74 8.24
CA LYS A 97 20.95 -3.20 7.55
C LYS A 97 22.23 -3.38 8.38
#